data_AF-A0A956JPE6-F1
#
_entry.id   AF-A0A956JPE6-F1
#
_cell.length_a   1.000
_cell.length_b   1.000
_cell.length_c   1.000
_cell.angle_alpha   90.00
_cell.angle_beta   90.00
_cell.angle_gamma   90.00
#
_symmetry.space_group_name_H-M   'P 1'
#
loop_
_entity.id
_entity.type
_entity.pdbx_description
1 polymer ?
#
loop_
_entity_poly.entity_id
_entity_poly.type
_entity_poly.pdbx_seq_one_letter_code
_entity_poly.pdbx_strand_id
1 'polypeptide(L)'
;MPVCGCDDKTYGNDCEAAAAGANIASQGECKAKGCKTSDGQQYSIGDTFPAADGCNECTCTQSGIACTKKNCAPKSCTSNADCTVAGTFCKQAAGQCGGSGTCAVKSQACIEIYSPVCGCDDKTYDNSCFANAAGTSVKATGVCPAP
;
A
#
# COMPACT_ATOMS: atom_id res chain seq x y z
N MET A 1 20.72 -31.91 -16.81
CA MET A 1 20.20 -30.56 -16.46
C MET A 1 19.57 -30.70 -15.08
N PRO A 2 19.59 -29.67 -14.21
CA PRO A 2 19.04 -29.81 -12.87
C PRO A 2 17.57 -30.20 -12.90
N VAL A 3 17.11 -30.94 -11.88
CA VAL A 3 15.73 -31.38 -11.73
C VAL A 3 15.24 -31.13 -10.30
N CYS A 4 13.94 -30.93 -10.15
CA CYS A 4 13.29 -30.79 -8.86
C CYS A 4 12.64 -32.12 -8.48
N GLY A 5 13.01 -32.69 -7.34
CA GLY A 5 12.38 -33.89 -6.80
C GLY A 5 11.03 -33.59 -6.14
N CYS A 6 10.17 -34.60 -6.03
CA CYS A 6 8.93 -34.55 -5.25
C CYS A 6 9.17 -34.38 -3.73
N ASP A 7 10.42 -34.46 -3.29
CA ASP A 7 10.90 -34.18 -1.94
C ASP A 7 11.40 -32.72 -1.77
N ASP A 8 11.11 -31.85 -2.73
CA ASP A 8 11.51 -30.44 -2.80
C ASP A 8 13.04 -30.21 -2.81
N LYS A 9 13.83 -31.24 -3.16
CA LYS A 9 15.27 -31.09 -3.35
C LYS A 9 15.62 -30.89 -4.82
N THR A 10 16.51 -29.93 -5.08
CA THR A 10 17.14 -29.76 -6.39
C THR A 10 18.28 -30.77 -6.53
N TYR A 11 18.26 -31.53 -7.60
CA TYR A 11 19.34 -32.44 -8.00
C TYR A 11 20.04 -31.88 -9.25
N GLY A 12 21.35 -32.13 -9.40
CA GLY A 12 22.12 -31.64 -10.55
C GLY A 12 21.69 -32.29 -11.88
N ASN A 13 21.09 -33.48 -11.78
CA ASN A 13 20.41 -34.17 -12.88
C ASN A 13 19.43 -35.25 -12.38
N ASP A 14 18.73 -35.83 -13.34
CA ASP A 14 17.75 -36.90 -13.23
C ASP A 14 18.32 -38.23 -12.73
N CYS A 15 19.58 -38.55 -13.04
CA CYS A 15 20.25 -39.75 -12.52
C CYS A 15 20.54 -39.63 -11.01
N GLU A 16 20.98 -38.44 -10.56
CA GLU A 16 21.21 -38.14 -9.15
C GLU A 16 19.92 -38.21 -8.32
N ALA A 17 18.82 -37.69 -8.86
CA ALA A 17 17.50 -37.78 -8.21
C ALA A 17 17.06 -39.24 -8.02
N ALA A 18 17.20 -40.07 -9.06
CA ALA A 18 16.87 -41.49 -9.00
C ALA A 18 17.75 -42.26 -7.99
N ALA A 19 19.05 -41.94 -7.92
CA ALA A 19 19.97 -42.54 -6.96
C ALA A 19 19.60 -42.19 -5.50
N ALA A 20 19.04 -41.00 -5.26
CA ALA A 20 18.50 -40.58 -3.98
C ALA A 20 17.09 -41.13 -3.69
N GLY A 21 16.49 -41.89 -4.61
CA GLY A 21 15.13 -42.41 -4.50
C GLY A 21 14.04 -41.35 -4.66
N ALA A 22 14.37 -40.19 -5.24
CA ALA A 22 13.43 -39.10 -5.47
C ALA A 22 12.80 -39.21 -6.86
N ASN A 23 11.47 -39.16 -6.92
CA ASN A 23 10.75 -38.98 -8.18
C ASN A 23 10.91 -37.53 -8.65
N ILE A 24 10.98 -37.33 -9.98
CA ILE A 24 11.11 -35.99 -10.57
C ILE A 24 9.75 -35.31 -10.58
N ALA A 25 9.63 -34.19 -9.88
CA ALA A 25 8.46 -33.31 -9.89
C ALA A 25 8.46 -32.36 -11.10
N SER A 26 9.61 -31.81 -11.47
CA SER A 26 9.75 -30.94 -12.65
C SER A 26 11.20 -30.85 -13.14
N GLN A 27 11.37 -30.47 -14.41
CA GLN A 27 12.67 -30.12 -14.99
C GLN A 27 13.11 -28.73 -14.51
N GLY A 28 14.40 -28.57 -14.17
CA GLY A 28 14.95 -27.37 -13.55
C GLY A 28 15.03 -27.47 -12.02
N GLU A 29 15.60 -26.44 -11.39
CA GLU A 29 15.72 -26.38 -9.93
C GLU A 29 14.35 -26.29 -9.25
N CYS A 30 14.23 -26.82 -8.03
CA CYS A 30 13.03 -26.65 -7.23
C CYS A 30 12.76 -25.17 -6.98
N LYS A 31 11.55 -24.74 -7.35
CA LYS A 31 11.02 -23.45 -6.91
C LYS A 31 10.63 -23.61 -5.44
N ALA A 32 11.08 -22.69 -4.59
CA ALA A 32 10.76 -22.73 -3.17
C ALA A 32 9.25 -22.88 -2.96
N LYS A 33 8.83 -23.76 -2.05
CA LYS A 33 7.45 -23.82 -1.58
C LYS A 33 7.08 -22.44 -1.05
N GLY A 34 6.18 -21.79 -1.76
CA GLY A 34 5.87 -20.39 -1.58
C GLY A 34 4.41 -20.16 -1.19
N CYS A 35 4.10 -18.92 -0.88
CA CYS A 35 2.74 -18.47 -0.68
C CYS A 35 2.10 -18.14 -2.02
N LYS A 36 0.79 -18.39 -2.13
CA LYS A 36 -0.02 -17.90 -3.24
C LYS A 36 -1.06 -16.92 -2.71
N THR A 37 -1.10 -15.73 -3.28
CA THR A 37 -2.16 -14.75 -3.02
C THR A 37 -3.42 -15.14 -3.80
N SER A 38 -4.57 -14.57 -3.42
CA SER A 38 -5.87 -14.85 -4.04
C SER A 38 -5.98 -14.41 -5.50
N ASP A 39 -5.12 -13.51 -5.96
CA ASP A 39 -4.97 -13.06 -7.35
C ASP A 39 -3.98 -13.94 -8.16
N GLY A 40 -3.41 -14.97 -7.55
CA GLY A 40 -2.56 -15.97 -8.22
C GLY A 40 -1.07 -15.64 -8.25
N GLN A 41 -0.62 -14.54 -7.64
CA GLN A 41 0.81 -14.24 -7.51
C GLN A 41 1.49 -15.24 -6.56
N GLN A 42 2.73 -15.62 -6.89
CA GLN A 42 3.53 -16.58 -6.12
C GLN A 42 4.73 -15.88 -5.48
N TYR A 43 4.95 -16.15 -4.20
CA TYR A 43 6.02 -15.56 -3.39
C TYR A 43 6.81 -16.67 -2.71
N SER A 44 8.13 -16.57 -2.68
CA SER A 44 8.99 -17.48 -1.92
C SER A 44 8.89 -17.19 -0.42
N ILE A 45 9.15 -18.19 0.43
CA ILE A 45 9.24 -17.97 1.87
C ILE A 45 10.33 -16.92 2.16
N GLY A 46 9.98 -15.91 2.95
CA GLY A 46 10.81 -14.75 3.27
C GLY A 46 10.48 -13.51 2.45
N ASP A 47 9.77 -13.65 1.32
CA ASP A 47 9.40 -12.51 0.50
C ASP A 47 8.39 -11.61 1.21
N THR A 48 8.55 -10.30 1.00
CA THR A 48 7.66 -9.25 1.51
C THR A 48 7.00 -8.52 0.34
N PHE A 49 5.69 -8.26 0.44
CA PHE A 49 4.88 -7.68 -0.63
C PHE A 49 3.72 -6.82 -0.11
N PRO A 50 3.20 -5.86 -0.91
CA PRO A 50 2.07 -5.03 -0.49
C PRO A 50 0.77 -5.84 -0.38
N ALA A 51 -0.02 -5.59 0.67
CA ALA A 51 -1.36 -6.14 0.78
C ALA A 51 -2.31 -5.49 -0.24
N ALA A 52 -3.43 -6.17 -0.55
CA ALA A 52 -4.45 -5.66 -1.47
C ALA A 52 -5.08 -4.33 -1.01
N ASP A 53 -5.07 -4.06 0.30
CA ASP A 53 -5.52 -2.78 0.86
C ASP A 53 -4.57 -1.61 0.53
N GLY A 54 -3.36 -1.87 0.01
CA GLY A 54 -2.37 -0.87 -0.40
C GLY A 54 -1.71 -0.12 0.76
N CYS A 55 -1.82 -0.61 1.99
CA CYS A 55 -1.23 0.00 3.19
C CYS A 55 -0.52 -1.02 4.07
N ASN A 56 -1.12 -2.19 4.24
CA ASN A 56 -0.48 -3.29 4.92
C ASN A 56 0.61 -3.91 4.06
N GLU A 57 1.58 -4.50 4.74
CA GLU A 57 2.68 -5.24 4.14
C GLU A 57 2.56 -6.69 4.61
N CYS A 58 2.69 -7.61 3.67
CA CYS A 58 2.57 -9.04 3.89
C CYS A 58 3.92 -9.72 3.70
N THR A 59 4.20 -10.71 4.52
CA THR A 59 5.37 -11.56 4.38
C THR A 59 4.92 -12.99 4.17
N CYS A 60 5.51 -13.66 3.18
CA CYS A 60 5.34 -15.09 3.02
C CYS A 60 6.18 -15.82 4.07
N THR A 61 5.52 -16.47 5.02
CA THR A 61 6.17 -17.28 6.06
C THR A 61 6.01 -18.76 5.76
N GLN A 62 6.73 -19.62 6.50
CA GLN A 62 6.53 -21.08 6.44
C GLN A 62 5.09 -21.50 6.76
N SER A 63 4.36 -20.68 7.53
CA SER A 63 2.96 -20.92 7.92
C SER A 63 1.94 -20.25 7.00
N GLY A 64 2.36 -19.64 5.90
CA GLY A 64 1.52 -18.89 4.97
C GLY A 64 1.73 -17.37 5.02
N ILE A 65 0.77 -16.63 4.49
CA ILE A 65 0.85 -15.17 4.36
C ILE A 65 0.49 -14.50 5.70
N ALA A 66 1.43 -13.74 6.26
CA ALA A 66 1.21 -12.92 7.45
C ALA A 66 1.31 -11.44 7.07
N CYS A 67 0.26 -10.66 7.32
CA CYS A 67 0.25 -9.23 7.01
C CYS A 67 0.27 -8.38 8.27
N THR A 68 0.84 -7.17 8.17
CA THR A 68 0.67 -6.15 9.19
C THR A 68 -0.80 -5.83 9.39
N LYS A 69 -1.16 -5.31 10.57
CA LYS A 69 -2.50 -4.80 10.88
C LYS A 69 -2.43 -3.30 11.15
N LYS A 70 -1.87 -2.56 10.19
CA LYS A 70 -1.92 -1.10 10.20
C LYS A 70 -3.37 -0.67 10.06
N ASN A 71 -3.75 0.35 10.82
CA ASN A 71 -5.06 0.96 10.69
C ASN A 71 -5.10 1.69 9.34
N CYS A 72 -5.72 1.06 8.34
CA CYS A 72 -5.80 1.57 6.98
C CYS A 72 -6.96 2.55 6.89
N ALA A 73 -6.72 3.78 6.43
CA ALA A 73 -7.81 4.69 6.15
C ALA A 73 -8.58 4.16 4.93
N PRO A 74 -9.92 4.27 4.88
CA PRO A 74 -10.65 3.90 3.67
C PRO A 74 -10.12 4.73 2.49
N LYS A 75 -9.80 4.07 1.37
CA LYS A 75 -9.24 4.76 0.19
C LYS A 75 -10.17 5.85 -0.34
N SER A 76 -11.49 5.69 -0.16
CA SER A 76 -12.52 6.62 -0.61
C SER A 76 -13.26 7.22 0.58
N CYS A 77 -13.58 8.51 0.50
CA CYS A 77 -14.32 9.24 1.51
C CYS A 77 -15.29 10.22 0.86
N THR A 78 -16.26 10.70 1.62
CA THR A 78 -17.12 11.84 1.29
C THR A 78 -16.97 12.98 2.28
N SER A 79 -16.44 12.67 3.48
CA SER A 79 -16.16 13.63 4.53
C SER A 79 -15.00 13.16 5.42
N ASN A 80 -14.49 14.04 6.29
CA ASN A 80 -13.46 13.68 7.27
C ASN A 80 -13.89 12.58 8.24
N ALA A 81 -15.20 12.35 8.44
CA ALA A 81 -15.70 11.29 9.31
C ALA A 81 -15.40 9.88 8.77
N ASP A 82 -15.27 9.74 7.45
CA ASP A 82 -14.91 8.47 6.82
C ASP A 82 -13.43 8.13 7.07
N CYS A 83 -12.59 9.14 7.29
CA CYS A 83 -11.15 8.99 7.51
C CYS A 83 -10.83 8.76 8.99
N THR A 84 -11.16 7.56 9.48
CA THR A 84 -11.06 7.17 10.90
C THR A 84 -9.64 7.00 11.42
N VAL A 85 -8.63 7.02 10.55
CA VAL A 85 -7.22 6.93 10.95
C VAL A 85 -6.73 8.28 11.46
N ALA A 86 -6.15 8.27 12.65
CA ALA A 86 -5.59 9.47 13.27
C ALA A 86 -4.59 10.15 12.33
N GLY A 87 -4.71 11.47 12.20
CA GLY A 87 -3.86 12.25 11.31
C GLY A 87 -4.21 12.13 9.83
N THR A 88 -5.37 11.56 9.47
CA THR A 88 -5.88 11.59 8.08
C THR A 88 -7.06 12.55 7.92
N PHE A 89 -7.37 12.91 6.68
CA PHE A 89 -8.52 13.73 6.32
C PHE A 89 -9.00 13.38 4.91
N CYS A 90 -10.21 13.78 4.57
CA CYS A 90 -10.78 13.55 3.25
C CYS A 90 -10.27 14.61 2.27
N LYS A 91 -9.30 14.21 1.44
CA LYS A 91 -8.75 15.04 0.38
C LYS A 91 -9.62 14.93 -0.87
N GLN A 92 -10.24 16.04 -1.22
CA GLN A 92 -11.08 16.21 -2.41
C GLN A 92 -10.31 16.95 -3.50
N ALA A 93 -10.84 16.95 -4.72
CA ALA A 93 -10.27 17.77 -5.78
C ALA A 93 -10.48 19.25 -5.46
N ALA A 94 -9.55 20.09 -5.90
CA ALA A 94 -9.60 21.51 -5.63
C ALA A 94 -10.93 22.13 -6.13
N GLY A 95 -11.56 22.93 -5.30
CA GLY A 95 -12.83 23.60 -5.62
C GLY A 95 -14.10 22.77 -5.43
N GLN A 96 -14.02 21.49 -5.05
CA GLN A 96 -15.21 20.67 -4.81
C GLN A 96 -15.87 20.95 -3.45
N CYS A 97 -15.06 21.04 -2.38
CA CYS A 97 -15.53 21.26 -0.99
C CYS A 97 -16.78 20.47 -0.60
N GLY A 98 -16.82 19.21 -1.02
CA GLY A 98 -17.95 18.30 -0.91
C GLY A 98 -17.83 17.17 -1.93
N GLY A 99 -18.42 16.01 -1.61
CA GLY A 99 -18.42 14.85 -2.51
C GLY A 99 -17.22 13.93 -2.35
N SER A 100 -16.96 13.11 -3.37
CA SER A 100 -15.99 12.02 -3.32
C SER A 100 -14.55 12.53 -3.21
N GLY A 101 -13.80 11.97 -2.27
CA GLY A 101 -12.38 12.20 -2.08
C GLY A 101 -11.66 10.91 -1.70
N THR A 102 -10.39 11.07 -1.30
CA THR A 102 -9.56 9.98 -0.80
C THR A 102 -9.00 10.34 0.56
N CYS A 103 -8.95 9.39 1.50
CA CYS A 103 -8.32 9.66 2.78
C CYS A 103 -6.81 9.82 2.60
N ALA A 104 -6.32 11.01 2.90
CA ALA A 104 -4.92 11.37 2.81
C ALA A 104 -4.35 11.67 4.20
N VAL A 105 -3.07 11.37 4.40
CA VAL A 105 -2.36 11.77 5.61
C VAL A 105 -2.19 13.29 5.62
N LYS A 106 -2.48 13.92 6.76
CA LYS A 106 -2.21 15.34 6.99
C LYS A 106 -0.71 15.59 6.92
N SER A 107 -0.32 16.67 6.25
CA SER A 107 1.09 17.03 6.12
C SER A 107 1.68 17.31 7.50
N GLN A 108 2.82 16.66 7.81
CA GLN A 108 3.51 16.80 9.11
C GLN A 108 4.53 17.94 9.12
N ALA A 109 5.04 18.30 7.93
CA ALA A 109 6.00 19.37 7.74
C ALA A 109 5.65 20.13 6.47
N CYS A 110 5.76 21.46 6.52
CA CYS A 110 5.47 22.36 5.42
C CYS A 110 6.61 23.35 5.26
N ILE A 111 6.93 23.68 4.02
CA ILE A 111 7.83 24.78 3.71
C ILE A 111 7.12 26.12 3.95
N GLU A 112 7.86 27.13 4.39
CA GLU A 112 7.34 28.47 4.69
C GLU A 112 7.25 29.37 3.44
N ILE A 113 6.86 28.79 2.31
CA ILE A 113 6.60 29.58 1.10
C ILE A 113 5.21 30.23 1.22
N TYR A 114 5.16 31.53 0.94
CA TYR A 114 3.89 32.25 0.85
C TYR A 114 3.30 32.13 -0.56
N SER A 115 2.36 31.20 -0.72
CA SER A 115 1.59 30.93 -1.93
C SER A 115 0.14 30.60 -1.53
N PRO A 116 -0.64 31.61 -1.11
CA PRO A 116 -1.83 31.40 -0.30
C PRO A 116 -2.93 30.61 -1.00
N VAL A 117 -3.72 29.91 -0.21
CA VAL A 117 -4.91 29.17 -0.65
C VAL A 117 -6.08 29.39 0.30
N CYS A 118 -7.29 29.33 -0.23
CA CYS A 118 -8.52 29.30 0.55
C CYS A 118 -8.92 27.85 0.78
N GLY A 119 -9.06 27.43 2.04
CA GLY A 119 -9.54 26.10 2.42
C GLY A 119 -11.05 25.95 2.26
N CYS A 120 -11.53 24.72 2.26
CA CYS A 120 -12.97 24.42 2.29
C CYS A 120 -13.64 24.74 3.64
N ASP A 121 -12.85 25.10 4.66
CA ASP A 121 -13.29 25.64 5.95
C ASP A 121 -13.26 27.18 5.97
N ASP A 122 -13.18 27.81 4.79
CA ASP A 122 -13.17 29.25 4.56
C ASP A 122 -12.04 30.00 5.30
N LYS A 123 -10.93 29.31 5.57
CA LYS A 123 -9.70 29.90 6.11
C LYS A 123 -8.63 30.04 5.05
N THR A 124 -7.89 31.14 5.13
CA THR A 124 -6.69 31.35 4.31
C THR A 124 -5.50 30.64 4.95
N TYR A 125 -4.74 29.91 4.15
CA TYR A 125 -3.50 29.26 4.54
C TYR A 125 -2.34 29.80 3.71
N ASP A 126 -1.14 29.87 4.29
CA ASP A 126 0.07 30.39 3.61
C ASP A 126 0.38 29.61 2.33
N ASN A 127 0.10 28.31 2.32
CA ASN A 127 0.13 27.48 1.13
C ASN A 127 -0.72 26.20 1.29
N SER A 128 -0.83 25.42 0.22
CA SER A 128 -1.60 24.17 0.19
C SER A 128 -1.13 23.10 1.18
N CYS A 129 0.15 23.11 1.57
CA CYS A 129 0.64 22.20 2.58
C CYS A 129 0.02 22.52 3.95
N PHE A 130 -0.01 23.80 4.34
CA PHE A 130 -0.63 24.21 5.61
C PHE A 130 -2.14 23.91 5.65
N ALA A 131 -2.85 24.03 4.53
CA ALA A 131 -4.24 23.59 4.42
C ALA A 131 -4.37 22.06 4.65
N ASN A 132 -3.54 21.25 3.99
CA ASN A 132 -3.53 19.80 4.20
C ASN A 132 -3.13 19.41 5.64
N ALA A 133 -2.21 20.14 6.26
CA ALA A 133 -1.79 19.92 7.65
C ALA A 133 -2.94 20.18 8.64
N ALA A 134 -3.79 21.18 8.37
CA ALA A 134 -5.02 21.39 9.12
C ALA A 134 -6.07 20.30 8.84
N GLY A 135 -5.97 19.59 7.71
CA GLY A 135 -6.90 18.56 7.28
C GLY A 135 -8.11 19.11 6.52
N THR A 136 -7.89 20.15 5.73
CA THR A 136 -8.88 20.76 4.84
C THR A 136 -8.41 20.69 3.39
N SER A 137 -9.36 20.49 2.47
CA SER A 137 -9.07 20.55 1.03
C SER A 137 -9.02 22.01 0.55
N VAL A 138 -8.35 22.25 -0.57
CA VAL A 138 -8.27 23.59 -1.16
C VAL A 138 -9.54 23.91 -1.95
N LYS A 139 -10.21 25.00 -1.59
CA LYS A 139 -11.34 25.58 -2.33
C LYS A 139 -10.88 26.38 -3.54
N ALA A 140 -9.89 27.25 -3.35
CA ALA A 140 -9.37 28.12 -4.41
C ALA A 140 -7.92 28.52 -4.14
N THR A 141 -7.22 28.91 -5.20
CA THR A 141 -5.93 29.60 -5.09
C THR A 141 -6.12 31.04 -4.63
N GLY A 142 -5.16 31.56 -3.85
CA GLY A 142 -5.26 32.89 -3.25
C GLY A 142 -5.95 32.87 -1.89
N VAL A 143 -6.03 34.03 -1.25
CA VAL A 143 -6.71 34.20 0.04
C VAL A 143 -8.23 34.03 -0.13
N CYS A 144 -8.92 33.69 0.97
CA CYS A 144 -10.38 33.62 0.95
C CYS A 144 -11.01 35.00 0.68
N PRO A 145 -12.18 35.05 0.01
CA PRO A 145 -12.95 36.28 -0.12
C PRO A 145 -13.29 36.87 1.25
N ALA A 146 -13.41 38.20 1.33
CA ALA A 146 -13.98 38.84 2.50
C ALA A 146 -15.45 38.40 2.69
N PRO A 147 -15.90 38.19 3.94
CA PRO A 147 -17.28 37.80 4.25
C PRO A 147 -18.30 38.89 3.89
#